data_AF-A0A7J9XZ58-F1
#
_entry.id   AF-A0A7J9XZ58-F1
#
_cell.length_a   1.000
_cell.length_b   1.000
_cell.length_c   1.000
_cell.angle_alpha   90.00
_cell.angle_beta   90.00
_cell.angle_gamma   90.00
#
_symmetry.space_group_name_H-M   'P 1'
#
loop_
_entity.id
_entity.type
_entity.pdbx_description
1 polymer ?
#
loop_
_entity_poly.entity_id
_entity_poly.type
_entity_poly.pdbx_seq_one_letter_code
_entity_poly.pdbx_strand_id
1 'polypeptide(L)'
;MALNIKDREAEQLAAEVAKLAGESKTAAVRNALQERRDRLVSEADVDRREARLQRFLETEIWPLIPPDQLGKQITKAEREEILGYGPDGV
;
A
#
# COMPACT_ATOMS: atom_id res chain seq x y z
N MET A 1 -32.15 5.59 -4.81
CA MET A 1 -32.31 5.27 -6.24
C MET A 1 -32.01 3.79 -6.46
N ALA A 2 -32.66 3.13 -7.41
CA ALA A 2 -32.43 1.73 -7.73
C ALA A 2 -31.32 1.59 -8.78
N LEU A 3 -30.35 0.70 -8.54
CA LEU A 3 -29.35 0.31 -9.53
C LEU A 3 -29.95 -0.78 -10.42
N ASN A 4 -29.97 -0.59 -11.74
CA ASN A 4 -30.40 -1.61 -12.69
C ASN A 4 -29.18 -2.16 -13.44
N ILE A 5 -28.95 -3.47 -13.31
CA ILE A 5 -27.88 -4.19 -13.99
C ILE A 5 -28.52 -4.94 -15.17
N LYS A 6 -28.16 -4.55 -16.40
CA LYS A 6 -28.65 -5.19 -17.64
C LYS A 6 -27.81 -6.38 -18.08
N ASP A 7 -26.72 -6.64 -17.37
CA ASP A 7 -25.81 -7.74 -17.61
C ASP A 7 -26.25 -8.99 -16.84
N ARG A 8 -26.46 -10.10 -17.56
CA ARG A 8 -27.00 -11.34 -16.96
C ARG A 8 -26.01 -12.02 -16.05
N GLU A 9 -24.72 -11.94 -16.37
CA GLU A 9 -23.67 -12.59 -15.58
C GLU A 9 -23.52 -11.88 -14.23
N ALA A 10 -23.51 -10.55 -14.22
CA ALA A 10 -23.50 -9.76 -13.00
C ALA A 10 -24.74 -10.00 -12.13
N GLU A 11 -25.92 -10.21 -12.72
CA GLU A 11 -27.12 -10.57 -11.96
C GLU A 11 -27.02 -11.97 -11.33
N GLN A 12 -26.47 -12.94 -12.07
CA GLN A 12 -26.24 -14.30 -11.56
C GLN A 12 -25.23 -14.30 -10.41
N LEU A 13 -24.11 -13.62 -10.58
CA LEU A 13 -23.10 -13.45 -9.54
C LEU A 13 -23.69 -12.79 -8.28
N ALA A 14 -24.48 -11.72 -8.44
CA ALA A 14 -25.15 -11.09 -7.31
C ALA A 14 -26.12 -12.05 -6.59
N ALA A 15 -26.79 -12.95 -7.33
CA ALA A 15 -27.67 -13.97 -6.76
C ALA A 15 -26.89 -15.04 -5.99
N GLU A 16 -25.78 -15.52 -6.55
CA GLU A 16 -24.93 -16.54 -5.95
C GLU A 16 -24.27 -16.02 -4.67
N VAL A 17 -23.66 -14.84 -4.71
CA VAL A 17 -23.04 -14.21 -3.55
C VAL A 17 -24.08 -13.97 -2.45
N ALA A 18 -25.25 -13.45 -2.80
CA ALA A 18 -26.34 -13.24 -1.86
C ALA A 18 -26.80 -14.55 -1.19
N LYS A 19 -26.89 -15.64 -1.95
CA LYS A 19 -27.23 -16.97 -1.42
C LYS A 19 -26.15 -17.49 -0.47
N LEU A 20 -24.87 -17.33 -0.81
CA LEU A 20 -23.74 -17.77 0.00
C LEU A 20 -23.61 -16.97 1.30
N ALA A 21 -23.85 -15.66 1.24
CA ALA A 21 -23.76 -14.75 2.38
C ALA A 21 -25.05 -14.70 3.22
N GLY A 22 -26.15 -15.29 2.75
CA GLY A 22 -27.45 -15.28 3.44
C GLY A 22 -28.11 -13.91 3.47
N GLU A 23 -27.90 -13.10 2.43
CA GLU A 23 -28.37 -11.72 2.33
C GLU A 23 -29.16 -11.44 1.04
N SER A 24 -29.67 -10.22 0.87
CA SER A 24 -30.34 -9.82 -0.37
C SER A 24 -29.34 -9.54 -1.49
N LYS A 25 -29.73 -9.73 -2.77
CA LYS A 25 -28.90 -9.36 -3.94
C LYS A 25 -28.36 -7.92 -3.84
N THR A 26 -29.18 -6.98 -3.36
CA THR A 26 -28.78 -5.58 -3.19
C THR A 26 -27.76 -5.41 -2.06
N ALA A 27 -27.88 -6.15 -0.96
CA ALA A 27 -26.89 -6.13 0.11
C ALA A 27 -25.55 -6.71 -0.37
N ALA A 28 -25.58 -7.85 -1.07
CA ALA A 28 -24.40 -8.46 -1.67
C ALA A 28 -23.66 -7.51 -2.63
N VAL A 29 -24.38 -6.85 -3.54
CA VAL A 29 -23.76 -5.86 -4.44
C VAL A 29 -23.17 -4.69 -3.66
N ARG A 30 -23.88 -4.17 -2.65
CA ARG A 30 -23.37 -3.05 -1.83
C ARG A 30 -22.09 -3.42 -1.09
N ASN A 31 -22.08 -4.58 -0.43
CA ASN A 31 -20.94 -5.06 0.34
C ASN A 31 -19.74 -5.33 -0.56
N ALA A 32 -19.94 -6.01 -1.70
CA ALA A 32 -18.88 -6.27 -2.67
C ALA A 32 -18.26 -4.97 -3.22
N LEU A 33 -19.09 -3.95 -3.51
CA LEU A 33 -18.60 -2.65 -3.96
C LEU A 33 -17.83 -1.91 -2.86
N GLN A 34 -18.28 -2.02 -1.60
CA GLN A 34 -17.60 -1.40 -0.47
C GLN A 34 -16.24 -2.06 -0.23
N GLU A 35 -16.16 -3.39 -0.22
CA GLU A 35 -14.90 -4.13 -0.12
C GLU A 35 -13.93 -3.78 -1.25
N ARG A 36 -14.44 -3.70 -2.50
CA ARG A 36 -13.61 -3.33 -3.65
C ARG A 36 -13.11 -1.89 -3.54
N ARG A 37 -13.96 -0.96 -3.09
CA ARG A 37 -13.57 0.44 -2.85
C ARG A 37 -12.48 0.51 -1.79
N ASP A 38 -12.67 -0.15 -0.65
CA ASP A 38 -11.73 -0.06 0.48
C ASP A 38 -10.36 -0.64 0.09
N ARG A 39 -10.34 -1.72 -0.70
CA ARG A 39 -9.10 -2.26 -1.28
C ARG A 39 -8.40 -1.27 -2.21
N LEU A 40 -9.14 -0.65 -3.13
CA LEU A 40 -8.59 0.33 -4.08
C LEU A 40 -8.06 1.58 -3.38
N VAL A 41 -8.75 2.04 -2.32
CA VAL A 41 -8.28 3.17 -1.50
C VAL A 41 -6.99 2.79 -0.78
N SER A 42 -6.93 1.61 -0.17
CA SER A 42 -5.72 1.14 0.51
C SER A 42 -4.53 1.02 -0.44
N GLU A 43 -4.72 0.47 -1.64
CA GLU A 43 -3.68 0.37 -2.68
C GLU A 43 -3.20 1.76 -3.09
N ALA A 44 -4.13 2.68 -3.41
CA ALA A 44 -3.80 4.04 -3.79
C ALA A 44 -3.08 4.83 -2.68
N ASP A 45 -3.39 4.58 -1.42
CA ASP A 45 -2.74 5.23 -0.28
C ASP A 45 -1.30 4.73 -0.07
N VAL A 46 -1.03 3.44 -0.32
CA VAL A 46 0.34 2.90 -0.31
C VAL A 46 1.17 3.55 -1.40
N ASP A 47 0.68 3.55 -2.65
CA ASP A 47 1.38 4.13 -3.79
C ASP A 47 1.64 5.63 -3.58
N ARG A 48 0.65 6.36 -3.05
CA ARG A 48 0.80 7.80 -2.72
C ARG A 48 1.81 8.02 -1.62
N ARG A 49 1.83 7.17 -0.59
CA ARG A 49 2.78 7.27 0.52
C ARG A 49 4.20 7.02 0.05
N GLU A 50 4.40 6.00 -0.78
CA GLU A 50 5.70 5.69 -1.39
C GLU A 50 6.18 6.86 -2.25
N ALA A 51 5.34 7.35 -3.15
CA ALA A 51 5.69 8.50 -4.00
C ALA A 51 5.98 9.76 -3.18
N ARG A 52 5.28 9.98 -2.05
CA ARG A 52 5.56 11.11 -1.14
C ARG A 52 6.90 10.94 -0.43
N LEU A 53 7.22 9.74 0.06
CA LEU A 53 8.48 9.45 0.71
C LEU A 53 9.64 9.61 -0.28
N GLN A 54 9.51 9.05 -1.48
CA GLN A 54 10.52 9.16 -2.53
C GLN A 54 10.82 10.62 -2.86
N ARG A 55 9.79 11.45 -3.10
CA ARG A 55 9.98 12.89 -3.33
C ARG A 55 10.69 13.58 -2.17
N PHE A 56 10.30 13.28 -0.93
CA PHE A 56 10.97 13.85 0.25
C PHE A 56 12.45 13.45 0.33
N LEU A 57 12.77 12.18 0.06
CA LEU A 57 14.15 11.71 0.01
C LEU A 57 14.93 12.43 -1.09
N GLU A 58 14.36 12.55 -2.28
CA GLU A 58 14.97 13.21 -3.44
C GLU A 58 15.20 14.72 -3.25
N THR A 59 14.23 15.44 -2.67
CA THR A 59 14.28 16.91 -2.60
C THR A 59 14.92 17.42 -1.32
N GLU A 60 14.73 16.73 -0.20
CA GLU A 60 15.16 17.23 1.11
C GLU A 60 16.37 16.48 1.69
N ILE A 61 16.45 15.16 1.51
CA ILE A 61 17.45 14.34 2.22
C ILE A 61 18.70 14.10 1.37
N TRP A 62 18.55 13.54 0.17
CA TRP A 62 19.68 13.18 -0.70
C TRP A 62 20.57 14.36 -1.09
N PRO A 63 20.06 15.59 -1.30
CA PRO A 63 20.93 16.75 -1.54
C PRO A 63 21.85 17.11 -0.37
N LEU A 64 21.54 16.66 0.85
CA LEU A 64 22.37 16.88 2.04
C LEU A 64 23.47 15.81 2.19
N ILE A 65 23.40 14.73 1.43
CA ILE A 65 24.39 13.65 1.47
C ILE A 65 25.58 14.05 0.59
N PRO A 66 26.83 13.95 1.09
CA PRO A 66 28.00 14.18 0.27
C PRO A 66 27.98 13.33 -1.02
N PRO A 67 28.33 13.90 -2.20
CA PRO A 67 28.26 13.18 -3.48
C PRO A 67 29.10 11.90 -3.52
N ASP A 68 30.19 11.86 -2.76
CA ASP A 68 31.05 10.70 -2.62
C ASP A 68 30.46 9.61 -1.71
N GLN A 69 29.40 9.89 -0.97
CA GLN A 69 28.72 8.95 -0.07
C GLN A 69 27.35 8.50 -0.59
N LEU A 70 26.74 9.26 -1.50
CA LEU A 70 25.43 8.93 -2.05
C LEU A 70 25.46 7.58 -2.79
N GLY A 71 24.57 6.67 -2.40
CA GLY A 71 24.48 5.32 -3.00
C GLY A 71 25.50 4.31 -2.46
N LYS A 72 26.43 4.69 -1.57
CA LYS A 72 27.33 3.74 -0.92
C LYS A 72 26.61 3.00 0.21
N GLN A 73 26.75 1.67 0.22
CA GLN A 73 26.31 0.86 1.35
C GLN A 73 27.40 0.82 2.42
N ILE A 74 27.04 1.11 3.66
CA ILE A 74 27.93 0.98 4.82
C ILE A 74 28.07 -0.50 5.16
N THR A 75 29.31 -0.98 5.31
CA THR A 75 29.59 -2.35 5.74
C THR A 75 29.15 -2.58 7.19
N LYS A 76 29.04 -3.85 7.59
CA LYS A 76 28.71 -4.18 8.99
C LYS A 76 29.73 -3.58 9.97
N ALA A 77 31.03 -3.71 9.67
CA ALA A 77 32.10 -3.21 10.53
C ALA A 77 32.06 -1.68 10.66
N GLU A 78 31.89 -0.94 9.55
CA GLU A 78 31.75 0.52 9.59
C GLU A 78 30.50 0.95 10.36
N ARG A 79 29.39 0.21 10.23
CA ARG A 79 28.17 0.47 11.00
C ARG A 79 28.40 0.26 12.50
N GLU A 80 29.06 -0.83 12.88
CA GLU A 80 29.38 -1.12 14.29
C GLU A 80 30.29 -0.04 14.87
N GLU A 81 31.30 0.42 14.12
CA GLU A 81 32.15 1.53 14.52
C GLU A 81 31.35 2.83 14.73
N ILE A 82 30.51 3.23 13.76
CA ILE A 82 29.65 4.42 13.85
C ILE A 82 28.71 4.36 15.07
N LEU A 83 28.22 3.16 15.40
CA LEU A 83 27.32 2.93 16.52
C LEU A 83 28.03 2.76 17.88
N GLY A 84 29.37 2.73 17.90
CA GLY A 84 30.15 2.52 19.11
C GLY A 84 30.21 1.07 19.60
N TYR A 85 29.92 0.10 18.73
CA TYR A 85 30.10 -1.35 18.95
C TYR A 85 31.39 -1.89 18.31
N GLY A 86 32.30 -1.00 17.92
CA GLY A 86 33.61 -1.37 17.37
C GLY A 86 34.52 -2.05 18.39
N PRO A 87 35.81 -2.26 18.06
CA PRO A 87 36.80 -2.88 18.95
C PRO A 87 36.93 -2.18 20.32
N ASP A 88 36.61 -0.88 20.36
CA ASP A 88 36.64 -0.03 21.55
C ASP A 88 35.23 0.21 22.17
N GLY A 89 34.21 -0.53 21.72
CA GLY A 89 32.84 -0.45 22.23
C GLY A 89 32.67 -1.08 23.62
N VAL A 90 31.63 -0.65 24.36
CA VAL A 90 31.25 -1.22 25.68
C VAL A 90 30.61 -2.61 25.52
#